data_AF-A0A6H9HI83-F1
#
_entry.id   AF-A0A6H9HI83-F1
#
_cell.length_a   1.000
_cell.length_b   1.000
_cell.length_c   1.000
_cell.angle_alpha   90.00
_cell.angle_beta   90.00
_cell.angle_gamma   90.00
#
_symmetry.space_group_name_H-M   'P 1'
#
loop_
_entity.id
_entity.type
_entity.pdbx_description
1 polymer ?
#
loop_
_entity_poly.entity_id
_entity_poly.type
_entity_poly.pdbx_seq_one_letter_code
_entity_poly.pdbx_strand_id
1 'polypeptide(L)' 'MKSIVLPSLQLLPFRLQTLRCRFDHHRPELGTVFWDGLCYVGQCVQCGTGIRRMSKTRWLRDEPQSGPGLA' A
#
# COMPACT_ATOMS: atom_id res chain seq x y z
N MET A 1 -35.84 -27.40 19.66
CA MET A 1 -34.37 -27.33 19.50
C MET A 1 -34.07 -26.34 18.38
N LYS A 2 -33.72 -25.08 18.70
CA LYS A 2 -33.31 -24.07 17.72
C LYS A 2 -31.87 -23.70 18.02
N SER A 3 -30.95 -24.19 17.21
CA SER A 3 -29.53 -23.86 17.30
C SER A 3 -29.34 -22.42 16.85
N ILE A 4 -29.00 -21.55 17.79
CA ILE A 4 -28.59 -20.17 17.54
C ILE A 4 -27.15 -20.23 17.05
N VAL A 5 -26.94 -20.02 15.75
CA VAL A 5 -25.60 -19.85 15.17
C VAL A 5 -25.16 -18.42 15.47
N LEU A 6 -24.22 -18.26 16.40
CA LEU A 6 -23.54 -17.00 16.65
C LEU A 6 -22.75 -16.59 15.40
N PRO A 7 -22.87 -15.35 14.90
CA PRO A 7 -22.00 -14.89 13.82
C PRO A 7 -20.58 -14.76 14.38
N SER A 8 -19.65 -15.51 13.78
CA SER A 8 -18.22 -15.40 14.04
C SER A 8 -17.79 -13.93 14.02
N LEU A 9 -17.47 -13.41 15.20
CA LEU A 9 -16.74 -12.18 15.43
C LEU A 9 -15.29 -12.40 14.97
N GLN A 10 -15.08 -12.39 13.66
CA GLN A 10 -13.76 -12.28 13.06
C GLN A 10 -13.80 -11.08 12.11
N LEU A 11 -12.68 -10.35 12.06
CA LEU A 11 -12.36 -9.26 11.12
C LEU A 11 -12.46 -7.83 11.68
N LEU A 12 -11.59 -7.42 12.60
CA LEU A 12 -11.09 -6.03 12.60
C LEU A 12 -9.65 -5.86 13.15
N PRO A 13 -8.59 -6.52 12.61
CA PRO A 13 -7.23 -5.98 12.75
C PRO A 13 -6.80 -5.10 11.55
N PHE A 14 -7.65 -4.92 10.53
CA PHE A 14 -7.25 -4.26 9.28
C PHE A 14 -7.26 -2.72 9.29
N ARG A 15 -7.95 -2.06 10.23
CA ARG A 15 -8.23 -0.61 10.13
C ARG A 15 -7.05 0.31 10.51
N LEU A 16 -6.16 -0.10 11.42
CA LEU A 16 -5.11 0.79 11.93
C LEU A 16 -3.89 0.88 11.00
N GLN A 17 -3.55 -0.19 10.30
CA GLN A 17 -2.41 -0.20 9.36
C GLN A 17 -2.68 0.66 8.11
N THR A 18 -3.94 0.76 7.69
CA THR A 18 -4.35 1.62 6.57
C THR A 18 -4.11 3.11 6.86
N LEU A 19 -4.12 3.54 8.13
CA LEU A 19 -3.89 4.94 8.48
C LEU A 19 -2.44 5.37 8.25
N ARG A 20 -1.46 4.48 8.39
CA ARG A 20 -0.05 4.81 8.09
C ARG A 20 0.15 5.08 6.60
N CYS A 21 -0.54 4.32 5.75
CA CYS A 21 -0.55 4.56 4.30
C CYS A 21 -1.16 5.92 3.92
N ARG A 22 -2.02 6.51 4.77
CA ARG A 22 -2.55 7.88 4.55
C ARG A 22 -1.53 8.98 4.85
N PHE A 23 -0.46 8.68 5.60
CA PHE A 23 0.65 9.61 5.85
C PHE A 23 1.85 9.30 4.93
N ASP A 24 1.61 8.63 3.79
CA ASP A 24 2.65 8.16 2.85
C ASP A 24 3.73 7.26 3.49
N HIS A 25 3.43 6.64 4.63
CA HIS A 25 4.32 5.64 5.22
C HIS A 25 4.02 4.29 4.60
N HIS A 26 4.51 4.09 3.38
CA HIS A 26 4.40 2.83 2.68
C HIS A 26 5.61 1.93 2.93
N ARG A 27 5.35 0.61 2.96
CA ARG A 27 6.39 -0.42 3.01
C ARG A 27 6.23 -1.36 1.82
N PRO A 28 7.28 -1.59 1.03
CA PRO A 28 7.21 -2.50 -0.12
C PRO A 28 7.16 -3.96 0.33
N GLU A 29 6.47 -4.76 -0.46
CA GLU A 29 6.65 -6.20 -0.46
C GLU A 29 7.93 -6.56 -1.22
N LEU A 30 8.98 -6.98 -0.49
CA LEU A 30 10.34 -7.15 -1.01
C LEU A 30 10.44 -8.09 -2.22
N GLY A 31 9.56 -9.10 -2.32
CA GLY A 31 9.51 -10.03 -3.45
C GLY A 31 8.93 -9.45 -4.74
N THR A 32 8.29 -8.27 -4.65
CA THR A 32 7.67 -7.58 -5.80
C THR A 32 8.44 -6.33 -6.23
N VAL A 33 9.54 -6.01 -5.55
CA VAL A 33 10.33 -4.82 -5.84
C VAL A 33 11.23 -5.05 -7.05
N PHE A 34 11.15 -4.15 -8.03
CA PHE A 34 12.02 -4.15 -9.20
C PHE A 34 12.48 -2.72 -9.55
N TRP A 35 13.51 -2.63 -10.40
CA TRP A 35 14.02 -1.35 -10.89
C TRP A 35 13.31 -0.97 -12.20
N ASP A 36 12.69 0.20 -12.26
CA ASP A 36 11.95 0.68 -13.45
C ASP A 36 12.82 1.44 -14.48
N GLY A 37 14.11 1.61 -14.19
CA GLY A 37 15.03 2.45 -14.98
C GLY A 37 15.42 3.76 -14.29
N LEU A 38 14.60 4.25 -13.34
CA LEU A 38 14.81 5.50 -12.61
C LEU A 38 14.88 5.29 -11.09
N CYS A 39 14.07 4.38 -10.57
CA CYS A 39 13.94 4.09 -9.16
C CYS A 39 13.49 2.64 -8.91
N TYR A 40 13.47 2.24 -7.63
CA TYR A 40 12.84 0.98 -7.26
C TYR A 40 11.33 1.18 -7.11
N VAL A 41 10.54 0.34 -7.75
CA VAL A 41 9.08 0.31 -7.67
C VAL A 41 8.63 -1.02 -7.07
N GLY A 42 7.45 -1.06 -6.47
CA GLY A 42 6.87 -2.28 -5.91
C GLY A 42 5.45 -2.06 -5.40
N GLN A 43 4.88 -3.06 -4.74
CA GLN A 43 3.56 -2.95 -4.13
C GLN A 43 3.65 -2.77 -2.62
N CYS A 44 2.76 -1.94 -2.05
CA CYS A 44 2.70 -1.78 -0.61
C CYS A 44 2.05 -3.00 0.06
N VAL A 45 2.76 -3.62 1.00
CA VAL A 45 2.25 -4.80 1.74
C VAL A 45 1.00 -4.50 2.59
N GLN A 46 0.73 -3.23 2.89
CA GLN A 46 -0.40 -2.83 3.75
C GLN A 46 -1.65 -2.41 2.96
N CYS A 47 -1.49 -1.64 1.89
CA CYS A 47 -2.63 -1.11 1.11
C CYS A 47 -2.70 -1.64 -0.33
N GLY A 48 -1.72 -2.44 -0.77
CA GLY A 48 -1.66 -2.98 -2.13
C GLY A 48 -1.36 -1.96 -3.22
N THR A 49 -1.23 -0.67 -2.88
CA THR A 49 -0.98 0.38 -3.87
C THR A 49 0.44 0.27 -4.44
N GLY A 50 0.59 0.60 -5.73
CA GLY A 50 1.90 0.81 -6.35
C GLY A 50 2.65 1.92 -5.64
N ILE A 51 3.91 1.66 -5.30
CA ILE A 51 4.78 2.58 -4.60
C ILE A 51 6.15 2.61 -5.25
N ARG A 52 6.82 3.75 -5.13
CA ARG A 52 8.17 3.97 -5.63
C ARG A 52 9.09 4.51 -4.55
N ARG A 53 10.36 4.12 -4.64
CA ARG A 53 11.40 4.46 -3.68
C ARG A 53 11.96 5.84 -3.99
N MET A 54 11.69 6.79 -3.10
CA MET A 54 12.18 8.16 -3.20
C MET A 54 13.52 8.36 -2.48
N SER A 55 13.79 7.57 -1.44
CA SER A 55 15.07 7.58 -0.73
C SER A 55 15.39 6.21 -0.12
N LYS A 56 16.53 6.08 0.55
CA LYS A 56 16.96 4.80 1.16
C LYS A 56 15.89 4.16 2.03
N THR A 57 15.07 4.96 2.73
CA THR A 57 14.03 4.49 3.67
C THR A 57 12.62 4.95 3.30
N ARG A 58 12.46 5.85 2.33
CA ARG A 58 11.16 6.45 2.00
C ARG A 58 10.59 5.86 0.72
N TRP A 59 9.37 5.33 0.83
CA TRP A 59 8.55 4.86 -0.27
C TRP A 59 7.27 5.68 -0.30
N LEU A 60 6.93 6.21 -1.48
CA LEU A 60 5.72 7.00 -1.71
C LEU A 60 4.83 6.28 -2.70
N ARG A 61 3.55 6.69 -2.77
CA ARG A 61 2.65 6.26 -3.84
C ARG A 61 3.28 6.54 -5.20
N ASP A 62 3.18 5.57 -6.10
CA ASP A 62 3.51 5.77 -7.50
C ASP A 62 2.37 6.58 -8.12
N GLU A 63 2.49 7.90 -8.08
CA GLU A 63 1.57 8.76 -8.82
C GLU A 63 1.90 8.64 -10.31
N PRO A 64 0.89 8.40 -11.17
CA PRO A 64 1.11 8.49 -12.61
C PRO A 64 1.64 9.89 -12.87
N GLN A 65 2.83 9.97 -13.46
CA GLN A 65 3.48 11.21 -13.84
C GLN A 65 2.48 11.96 -14.73
N SER A 66 1.70 12.85 -14.12
CA SER A 66 0.87 13.79 -14.85
C SER A 66 1.89 14.72 -15.49
N GLY A 67 2.28 14.37 -16.71
CA GLY A 67 3.17 15.20 -17.52
C GLY A 67 2.63 16.63 -17.52
N PRO A 68 3.49 17.64 -17.71
CA PRO A 68 3.06 19.03 -17.68
C PRO A 68 1.93 19.18 -18.68
N GLY A 69 0.71 19.36 -18.18
CA GLY A 69 -0.40 19.85 -18.96
C GLY A 69 0.02 21.24 -19.41
N LEU A 70 0.52 21.33 -20.64
CA LEU A 70 0.57 22.56 -21.40
C LEU A 70 -0.88 23.07 -21.45
N ALA A 71 -1.17 24.09 -20.64
CA ALA A 71 -2.33 24.95 -20.75
C ALA A 71 -1.85 26.39 -20.64
#